data_AF-A0A9N9VEA2-F1
#
_entry.id   AF-A0A9N9VEA2-F1
#
_cell.length_a   1.000
_cell.length_b   1.000
_cell.length_c   1.000
_cell.angle_alpha   90.00
_cell.angle_beta   90.00
_cell.angle_gamma   90.00
#
_symmetry.space_group_name_H-M   'P 1'
#
loop_
_entity.id
_entity.type
_entity.pdbx_description
1 polymer ?
#
loop_
_entity_poly.entity_id
_entity_poly.type
_entity_poly.pdbx_seq_one_letter_code
_entity_poly.pdbx_strand_id
1 'polypeptide(L)'
;MRGDTSSAFFHHFRAAQHLLERRQVSWPSYSNCGFSFALEVHLYLAVIAQITPGALGEARLIRCDEEMFSFLPLVAPSNLNLLVPGSQTLFKLIPRVTTTAQKASRQGRFDHLAIGCMLSDILAWKPPIGRRKEDEISNAVAIMYRQALVMYLVLLHNGNVSHESMADKRMSDAQSVFWQHLRMILWNSPVHTISVRPLLVAGSFFGRHADQQALLQFLTEQHSRFYVLLPLTIGRLLRLLWSSSDLYGPFGLEQVMLMHNINIGIA
;
A
#
# COMPACT_ATOMS: atom_id res chain seq x y z
N MET A 1 4.44 11.93 13.67
CA MET A 1 5.32 10.94 13.01
C MET A 1 6.31 11.67 12.12
N ARG A 2 7.60 11.35 12.23
CA ARG A 2 8.62 11.77 11.27
C ARG A 2 8.87 10.58 10.35
N GLY A 3 8.70 10.74 9.04
CA GLY A 3 9.20 9.76 8.09
C GLY A 3 10.72 9.76 8.17
N ASP A 4 11.30 8.60 8.46
CA ASP A 4 12.76 8.45 8.41
C ASP A 4 13.19 8.24 6.96
N THR A 5 14.02 9.15 6.46
CA THR A 5 14.65 9.02 5.13
C THR A 5 15.97 8.27 5.20
N SER A 6 16.51 8.06 6.40
CA SER A 6 17.63 7.18 6.62
C SER A 6 17.13 5.74 6.64
N SER A 7 17.82 4.83 5.97
CA SER A 7 17.42 3.41 5.84
C SER A 7 17.34 2.64 7.17
N ALA A 8 17.53 3.30 8.32
CA ALA A 8 17.52 2.71 9.66
C ALA A 8 16.25 1.91 9.95
N PHE A 9 15.08 2.41 9.51
CA PHE A 9 13.82 1.68 9.59
C PHE A 9 13.91 0.26 9.02
N PHE A 10 14.47 0.10 7.81
CA PHE A 10 14.57 -1.20 7.14
C PHE A 10 15.54 -2.14 7.87
N HIS A 11 16.61 -1.61 8.46
CA HIS A 11 17.54 -2.41 9.28
C HIS A 11 16.87 -2.95 10.53
N HIS A 12 16.16 -2.10 11.28
CA HIS A 12 15.42 -2.52 12.46
C HIS A 12 14.29 -3.50 12.11
N PHE A 13 13.62 -3.27 10.99
CA PHE A 13 12.56 -4.14 10.51
C PHE A 13 13.07 -5.56 10.23
N ARG A 14 14.22 -5.69 9.56
CA ARG A 14 14.85 -7.00 9.30
C ARG A 14 15.31 -7.69 10.57
N ALA A 15 15.87 -6.92 11.50
CA ALA A 15 16.23 -7.47 12.81
C ALA A 15 15.00 -8.02 13.53
N ALA A 16 13.87 -7.30 13.51
CA ALA A 16 12.61 -7.77 14.05
C ALA A 16 12.07 -9.01 13.32
N GLN A 17 12.21 -9.06 12.00
CA GLN A 17 11.85 -10.24 11.19
C GLN A 17 12.58 -11.50 11.66
N HIS A 18 13.90 -11.43 11.81
CA HIS A 18 14.70 -12.57 12.27
C HIS A 18 14.31 -13.04 13.67
N LEU A 19 13.86 -12.14 14.55
CA LEU A 19 13.36 -12.50 15.88
C LEU A 19 12.02 -13.25 15.81
N LEU A 20 11.13 -12.85 14.88
CA LEU A 20 9.85 -13.52 14.65
C LEU A 20 10.05 -14.92 14.05
N GLU A 21 10.91 -15.04 13.03
CA GLU A 21 11.24 -16.30 12.36
C GLU A 21 11.90 -17.31 13.33
N ARG A 22 12.94 -16.90 14.06
CA ARG A 22 13.68 -17.80 14.97
C ARG A 22 12.82 -18.42 16.06
N ARG A 23 11.75 -17.74 16.46
CA ARG A 23 10.90 -18.19 17.55
C ARG A 23 9.68 -19.00 17.08
N GLN A 24 9.40 -19.11 15.77
CA GLN A 24 8.30 -19.95 15.24
C GLN A 24 8.34 -21.41 15.74
N VAL A 25 9.51 -21.90 16.19
CA VAL A 25 9.74 -23.28 16.65
C VAL A 25 9.28 -23.53 18.10
N SER A 26 9.02 -22.51 18.94
CA SER A 26 8.80 -22.73 20.38
C SER A 26 7.94 -21.66 21.08
N TRP A 27 6.76 -21.32 20.54
CA TRP A 27 5.89 -20.34 21.19
C TRP A 27 4.94 -20.97 22.23
N PRO A 28 4.83 -20.40 23.45
CA PRO A 28 3.88 -20.86 24.44
C PRO A 28 2.44 -20.67 23.96
N SER A 29 1.63 -21.69 24.18
CA SER A 29 0.20 -21.71 23.91
C SER A 29 -0.51 -20.60 24.71
N TYR A 30 -1.17 -19.69 24.00
CA TYR A 30 -2.22 -18.78 24.48
C TYR A 30 -1.85 -17.74 25.56
N SER A 31 -1.69 -16.47 25.13
CA SER A 31 -2.00 -15.20 25.85
C SER A 31 -1.02 -14.05 25.59
N ASN A 32 -0.01 -14.21 24.73
CA ASN A 32 0.98 -13.15 24.56
C ASN A 32 0.50 -12.04 23.60
N CYS A 33 -0.29 -11.09 24.13
CA CYS A 33 -0.71 -9.86 23.42
C CYS A 33 0.46 -9.12 22.76
N GLY A 34 1.67 -9.22 23.34
CA GLY A 34 2.88 -8.62 22.77
C GLY A 34 3.32 -9.26 21.45
N PHE A 35 3.14 -10.58 21.30
CA PHE A 35 3.46 -11.27 20.05
C PHE A 35 2.46 -10.90 18.96
N SER A 36 1.16 -10.95 19.28
CA SER A 36 0.08 -10.50 18.42
C SER A 36 0.34 -9.09 17.87
N PHE A 37 0.67 -8.16 18.77
CA PHE A 37 1.05 -6.80 18.41
C PHE A 37 2.27 -6.76 17.50
N ALA A 38 3.36 -7.43 17.88
CA ALA A 38 4.61 -7.42 17.10
C ALA A 38 4.42 -8.01 15.70
N LEU A 39 3.65 -9.09 15.56
CA LEU A 39 3.34 -9.71 14.29
C LEU A 39 2.46 -8.79 13.43
N GLU A 40 1.45 -8.14 14.01
CA GLU A 40 0.57 -7.23 13.29
C GLU A 40 1.32 -5.99 12.80
N VAL A 41 2.12 -5.36 13.68
CA VAL A 41 3.03 -4.26 13.32
C VAL A 41 3.98 -4.71 12.22
N HIS A 42 4.56 -5.91 12.34
CA HIS A 42 5.46 -6.45 11.34
C HIS A 42 4.77 -6.59 9.98
N LEU A 43 3.61 -7.24 9.92
CA LEU A 43 2.86 -7.42 8.67
C LEU A 43 2.43 -6.07 8.06
N TYR A 44 1.99 -5.13 8.89
CA TYR A 44 1.64 -3.78 8.45
C TYR A 44 2.82 -3.07 7.78
N LEU A 45 3.98 -3.04 8.45
CA LEU A 45 5.18 -2.42 7.94
C LEU A 45 5.72 -3.14 6.69
N ALA A 46 5.61 -4.47 6.62
CA ALA A 46 5.97 -5.24 5.43
C ALA A 46 5.07 -4.88 4.23
N VAL A 47 3.76 -4.73 4.46
CA VAL A 47 2.80 -4.30 3.44
C VAL A 47 3.10 -2.88 2.97
N ILE A 48 3.40 -1.96 3.89
CA ILE A 48 3.74 -0.57 3.55
C ILE A 48 5.07 -0.48 2.82
N ALA A 49 6.07 -1.29 3.18
CA ALA A 49 7.35 -1.30 2.48
C ALA A 49 7.22 -1.66 0.99
N GLN A 50 6.14 -2.35 0.61
CA GLN A 50 5.84 -2.76 -0.76
C GLN A 50 4.99 -1.71 -1.51
N ILE A 51 5.30 -0.42 -1.35
CA ILE A 51 4.69 0.66 -2.13
C ILE A 51 5.11 0.57 -3.61
N THR A 52 6.39 0.26 -3.87
CA THR A 52 6.96 0.15 -5.21
C THR A 52 7.21 -1.31 -5.58
N PRO A 53 7.33 -1.64 -6.88
CA PRO A 53 7.60 -2.98 -7.33
C PRO A 53 8.82 -3.60 -6.64
N GLY A 54 9.86 -2.85 -6.25
CA GLY A 54 11.01 -3.39 -5.51
C GLY A 54 12.28 -3.53 -6.36
N ALA A 55 12.41 -2.73 -7.42
CA ALA A 55 13.67 -2.47 -8.13
C ALA A 55 14.65 -1.57 -7.34
N LEU A 56 14.23 -0.97 -6.21
CA LEU A 56 15.05 -0.06 -5.38
C LEU A 56 16.28 -0.68 -4.67
N GLY A 57 16.68 -1.88 -5.07
CA GLY A 57 17.81 -2.62 -4.50
C GLY A 57 17.44 -3.50 -3.31
N GLU A 58 18.28 -4.49 -3.03
CA GLU A 58 18.07 -5.45 -1.95
C GLU A 58 17.87 -4.79 -0.60
N ALA A 59 18.38 -3.55 -0.38
CA ALA A 59 18.26 -2.80 0.87
C ALA A 59 16.82 -2.44 1.28
N ARG A 60 15.86 -2.39 0.32
CA ARG A 60 14.45 -2.09 0.62
C ARG A 60 13.53 -3.30 0.51
N LEU A 61 14.05 -4.43 0.02
CA LEU A 61 13.30 -5.67 -0.01
C LEU A 61 13.06 -6.13 1.42
N ILE A 62 11.80 -6.04 1.83
CA ILE A 62 11.28 -6.69 3.01
C ILE A 62 10.55 -7.94 2.52
N ARG A 63 11.02 -9.11 2.96
CA ARG A 63 10.32 -10.36 2.70
C ARG A 63 9.04 -10.36 3.51
N CYS A 64 7.93 -10.50 2.80
CA CYS A 64 6.61 -10.67 3.42
C CYS A 64 6.14 -12.06 3.01
N ASP A 65 6.40 -13.04 3.88
CA ASP A 65 6.06 -14.42 3.59
C ASP A 65 4.54 -14.60 3.74
N GLU A 66 3.90 -15.19 2.73
CA GLU A 66 2.44 -15.42 2.75
C GLU A 66 2.00 -16.24 3.97
N GLU A 67 2.87 -17.14 4.42
CA GLU A 67 2.69 -17.94 5.62
C GLU A 67 2.53 -17.08 6.87
N MET A 68 3.16 -15.90 6.96
CA MET A 68 3.01 -15.02 8.12
C MET A 68 1.56 -14.53 8.28
N PHE A 69 0.83 -14.37 7.18
CA PHE A 69 -0.59 -14.01 7.24
C PHE A 69 -1.50 -15.18 7.63
N SER A 70 -1.00 -16.42 7.65
CA SER A 70 -1.75 -17.58 8.18
C SER A 70 -1.87 -17.54 9.70
N PHE A 71 -1.01 -16.78 10.38
CA PHE A 71 -1.05 -16.57 11.83
C PHE A 71 -1.99 -15.44 12.25
N LEU A 72 -2.45 -14.57 11.33
CA LEU A 72 -3.39 -13.48 11.67
C LEU A 72 -4.69 -13.95 12.34
N PRO A 73 -5.36 -15.04 11.91
CA PRO A 73 -6.54 -15.56 12.61
C PRO A 73 -6.27 -15.97 14.06
N LEU A 74 -5.03 -16.40 14.37
CA LEU A 74 -4.62 -16.76 15.73
C LEU A 74 -4.41 -15.52 16.62
N VAL A 75 -4.18 -14.36 15.99
CA VAL A 75 -3.98 -13.05 16.62
C VAL A 75 -5.29 -12.27 16.76
N ALA A 76 -6.33 -12.63 15.98
CA ALA A 76 -7.63 -11.98 15.92
C ALA A 76 -8.38 -11.74 17.25
N PRO A 77 -8.18 -12.50 18.35
CA PRO A 77 -8.83 -12.20 19.63
C PRO A 77 -8.27 -10.95 20.31
N SER A 78 -7.05 -10.51 19.96
CA SER A 78 -6.48 -9.28 20.49
C SER A 78 -7.11 -8.10 19.75
N ASN A 79 -7.69 -7.14 20.47
CA ASN A 79 -8.31 -5.92 19.94
C ASN A 79 -7.32 -4.96 19.22
N LEU A 80 -6.13 -5.45 18.89
CA LEU A 80 -5.12 -4.77 18.12
C LEU A 80 -5.55 -4.92 16.65
N ASN A 81 -6.18 -3.87 16.14
CA ASN A 81 -6.66 -3.74 14.76
C ASN A 81 -5.85 -2.64 14.08
N LEU A 82 -4.52 -2.73 14.12
CA LEU A 82 -3.64 -1.88 13.31
C LEU A 82 -3.93 -2.10 11.82
N LEU A 83 -4.30 -3.32 11.44
CA LEU A 83 -4.85 -3.62 10.13
C LEU A 83 -6.37 -3.41 10.14
N VAL A 84 -6.90 -2.82 9.07
CA VAL A 84 -8.34 -2.62 8.89
C VAL A 84 -9.07 -3.97 9.08
N PRO A 85 -10.02 -4.09 10.01
CA PRO A 85 -10.75 -5.33 10.23
C PRO A 85 -11.35 -5.88 8.93
N GLY A 86 -11.26 -7.19 8.72
CA GLY A 86 -11.81 -7.88 7.53
C GLY A 86 -11.07 -7.63 6.21
N SER A 87 -9.99 -6.85 6.21
CA SER A 87 -9.16 -6.61 5.02
C SER A 87 -7.94 -7.53 4.92
N GLN A 88 -7.82 -8.55 5.77
CA GLN A 88 -6.65 -9.44 5.80
C GLN A 88 -6.45 -10.15 4.46
N THR A 89 -7.55 -10.58 3.82
CA THR A 89 -7.51 -11.20 2.47
C THR A 89 -6.99 -10.22 1.42
N LEU A 90 -7.35 -8.93 1.53
CA LEU A 90 -6.84 -7.89 0.63
C LEU A 90 -5.34 -7.61 0.88
N PHE A 91 -4.92 -7.56 2.15
CA PHE A 91 -3.51 -7.35 2.49
C PHE A 91 -2.61 -8.53 2.07
N LYS A 92 -3.12 -9.77 2.12
CA LYS A 92 -2.44 -10.95 1.55
C LYS A 92 -2.17 -10.83 0.05
N LEU A 93 -2.99 -10.07 -0.68
CA LEU A 93 -2.82 -9.89 -2.13
C LEU A 93 -1.74 -8.86 -2.46
N ILE A 94 -1.37 -7.96 -1.55
CA ILE A 94 -0.37 -6.91 -1.81
C ILE A 94 1.01 -7.51 -2.15
N PRO A 95 1.57 -8.44 -1.36
CA PRO A 95 2.83 -9.11 -1.71
C PRO A 95 2.77 -9.88 -3.02
N ARG A 96 1.62 -10.50 -3.32
CA ARG A 96 1.41 -11.25 -4.57
C ARG A 96 1.47 -10.34 -5.79
N VAL A 97 0.76 -9.20 -5.74
CA VAL A 97 0.79 -8.18 -6.79
C VAL A 97 2.20 -7.63 -6.97
N THR A 98 2.87 -7.28 -5.88
CA THR A 98 4.23 -6.71 -5.90
C THR A 98 5.23 -7.70 -6.49
N THR A 99 5.22 -8.96 -6.03
CA THR A 99 6.09 -10.03 -6.55
C THR A 99 5.83 -10.30 -8.02
N THR A 100 4.57 -10.27 -8.45
CA THR A 100 4.20 -10.44 -9.86
C THR A 100 4.74 -9.28 -10.69
N ALA A 101 4.63 -8.04 -10.20
CA ALA A 101 5.21 -6.87 -10.85
C ALA A 101 6.75 -6.96 -10.96
N GLN A 102 7.43 -7.43 -9.91
CA GLN A 102 8.89 -7.67 -9.94
C GLN A 102 9.29 -8.69 -10.99
N LYS A 103 8.61 -9.84 -11.01
CA LYS A 103 8.88 -10.91 -11.98
C LYS A 103 8.68 -10.39 -13.40
N ALA A 104 7.57 -9.68 -13.64
CA ALA A 104 7.29 -9.10 -14.94
C ALA A 104 8.35 -8.08 -15.37
N SER A 105 8.79 -7.21 -14.47
CA SER A 105 9.86 -6.25 -14.74
C SER A 105 11.21 -6.92 -15.05
N ARG A 106 11.58 -7.99 -14.33
CA ARG A 106 12.85 -8.72 -14.55
C ARG A 106 12.84 -9.59 -15.81
N GLN A 107 11.71 -10.21 -16.12
CA GLN A 107 11.58 -11.18 -17.20
C GLN A 107 11.07 -10.56 -18.50
N GLY A 108 10.58 -9.31 -18.46
CA GLY A 108 9.93 -8.65 -19.59
C GLY A 108 8.65 -9.34 -20.06
N ARG A 109 8.04 -10.19 -19.21
CA ARG A 109 6.85 -10.99 -19.53
C ARG A 109 5.84 -10.95 -18.39
N PHE A 110 4.59 -10.66 -18.74
CA PHE A 110 3.48 -10.62 -17.78
C PHE A 110 2.75 -11.97 -17.79
N ASP A 111 2.54 -12.54 -16.61
CA ASP A 111 1.65 -13.69 -16.44
C ASP A 111 0.19 -13.19 -16.38
N HIS A 112 -0.41 -13.01 -17.56
CA HIS A 112 -1.76 -12.47 -17.69
C HIS A 112 -2.82 -13.34 -17.00
N LEU A 113 -2.59 -14.66 -16.90
CA LEU A 113 -3.50 -15.58 -16.20
C LEU A 113 -3.45 -15.32 -14.70
N ALA A 114 -2.25 -15.29 -14.10
CA ALA A 114 -2.10 -14.99 -12.68
C ALA A 114 -2.64 -13.60 -12.32
N ILE A 115 -2.39 -12.60 -13.18
CA ILE A 115 -2.94 -11.24 -13.04
C ILE A 115 -4.48 -11.26 -13.08
N GLY A 116 -5.07 -11.98 -14.04
CA GLY A 116 -6.52 -12.11 -14.17
C GLY A 116 -7.17 -12.77 -12.94
N CYS A 117 -6.56 -13.83 -12.41
CA CYS A 117 -7.01 -14.48 -11.18
C CYS A 117 -6.96 -13.52 -9.99
N MET A 118 -5.84 -12.82 -9.78
CA MET A 118 -5.74 -11.84 -8.68
C MET A 118 -6.76 -10.70 -8.82
N LEU A 119 -6.99 -10.22 -10.05
CA LEU A 119 -7.99 -9.18 -10.30
C LEU A 119 -9.40 -9.68 -9.95
N SER A 120 -9.74 -10.91 -10.32
CA SER A 120 -11.01 -11.56 -9.94
C SER A 120 -11.18 -11.63 -8.42
N ASP A 121 -10.14 -12.06 -7.70
CA ASP A 121 -10.15 -12.15 -6.22
C ASP A 121 -10.40 -10.78 -5.58
N ILE A 122 -9.72 -9.74 -6.06
CA ILE A 122 -9.86 -8.35 -5.56
C ILE A 122 -11.24 -7.78 -5.87
N LEU A 123 -11.79 -8.08 -7.04
CA LEU A 123 -13.12 -7.63 -7.43
C LEU A 123 -14.22 -8.38 -6.66
N ALA A 124 -14.03 -9.64 -6.32
CA ALA A 124 -14.96 -10.44 -5.52
C ALA A 124 -14.95 -10.06 -4.03
N TRP A 125 -13.86 -9.48 -3.53
CA TRP A 125 -13.75 -9.04 -2.14
C TRP A 125 -14.82 -7.99 -1.79
N LYS A 126 -15.43 -8.15 -0.61
CA LYS A 126 -16.40 -7.24 -0.03
C LYS A 126 -15.93 -6.77 1.35
N PRO A 127 -16.12 -5.49 1.70
CA PRO A 127 -15.81 -5.01 3.04
C PRO A 127 -16.72 -5.72 4.06
N PRO A 128 -16.23 -5.97 5.28
CA PRO A 128 -17.09 -6.46 6.35
C PRO A 128 -18.19 -5.43 6.66
N ILE A 129 -19.35 -5.93 7.06
CA ILE A 129 -20.48 -5.07 7.47
C ILE A 129 -20.10 -4.41 8.80
N GLY A 130 -19.74 -3.13 8.72
CA GLY A 130 -19.46 -2.30 9.88
C GLY A 130 -20.74 -2.03 10.68
N ARG A 131 -20.62 -2.02 12.01
CA ARG A 131 -21.72 -1.64 12.92
C ARG A 131 -21.48 -0.27 13.56
N ARG A 132 -20.25 0.23 13.50
CA ARG A 132 -19.81 1.49 14.10
C ARG A 132 -19.28 2.44 13.04
N LYS A 133 -19.25 3.74 13.36
CA LYS A 133 -18.71 4.78 12.47
C LYS A 133 -17.21 4.58 12.19
N GLU A 134 -16.46 4.08 13.17
CA GLU A 134 -15.04 3.72 13.02
C GLU A 134 -14.85 2.61 11.98
N ASP A 135 -15.81 1.70 11.87
CA ASP A 135 -15.80 0.65 10.85
C ASP A 135 -16.00 1.24 9.46
N GLU A 136 -16.78 2.32 9.32
CA GLU A 136 -16.99 3.01 8.03
C GLU A 136 -15.69 3.63 7.51
N ILE A 137 -14.93 4.30 8.37
CA ILE A 137 -13.64 4.91 8.00
C ILE A 137 -12.62 3.83 7.65
N SER A 138 -12.58 2.76 8.44
CA SER A 138 -11.69 1.62 8.19
C SER A 138 -12.04 0.97 6.85
N ASN A 139 -13.33 0.72 6.61
CA ASN A 139 -13.84 0.20 5.34
C ASN A 139 -13.51 1.12 4.16
N ALA A 140 -13.60 2.44 4.33
CA ALA A 140 -13.21 3.38 3.28
C ALA A 140 -11.74 3.22 2.88
N VAL A 141 -10.83 3.04 3.85
CA VAL A 141 -9.42 2.77 3.55
C VAL A 141 -9.22 1.41 2.90
N ALA A 142 -9.88 0.35 3.35
CA ALA A 142 -9.80 -0.94 2.67
C ALA A 142 -10.32 -0.87 1.23
N ILE A 143 -11.38 -0.11 0.96
CA ILE A 143 -11.89 0.12 -0.39
C ILE A 143 -10.85 0.89 -1.22
N MET A 144 -10.18 1.90 -0.65
CA MET A 144 -9.08 2.58 -1.33
C MET A 144 -7.93 1.64 -1.68
N TYR A 145 -7.55 0.73 -0.78
CA TYR A 145 -6.57 -0.31 -1.08
C TYR A 145 -7.00 -1.19 -2.25
N ARG A 146 -8.26 -1.63 -2.23
CA ARG A 146 -8.84 -2.44 -3.30
C ARG A 146 -8.74 -1.72 -4.64
N GLN A 147 -9.15 -0.45 -4.70
CA GLN A 147 -9.07 0.32 -5.94
C GLN A 147 -7.62 0.54 -6.39
N ALA A 148 -6.72 0.89 -5.47
CA ALA A 148 -5.29 1.05 -5.79
C ALA A 148 -4.68 -0.25 -6.37
N LEU A 149 -5.08 -1.41 -5.84
CA LEU A 149 -4.64 -2.72 -6.37
C LEU A 149 -5.26 -3.04 -7.72
N VAL A 150 -6.53 -2.69 -7.95
CA VAL A 150 -7.16 -2.80 -9.28
C VAL A 150 -6.39 -1.97 -10.29
N MET A 151 -6.10 -0.69 -9.99
CA MET A 151 -5.31 0.17 -10.88
C MET A 151 -3.94 -0.44 -11.20
N TYR A 152 -3.26 -0.99 -10.18
CA TYR A 152 -1.97 -1.64 -10.36
C TYR A 152 -2.06 -2.89 -11.25
N LEU A 153 -3.03 -3.78 -11.01
CA LEU A 153 -3.19 -4.96 -11.84
C LEU A 153 -3.64 -4.65 -13.26
N VAL A 154 -4.46 -3.62 -13.47
CA VAL A 154 -4.83 -3.16 -14.82
C VAL A 154 -3.59 -2.69 -15.59
N LEU A 155 -2.70 -1.94 -14.94
CA LEU A 155 -1.41 -1.57 -15.54
C LEU A 155 -0.58 -2.81 -15.90
N LEU A 156 -0.43 -3.78 -14.99
CA LEU A 156 0.31 -5.00 -15.28
C LEU A 156 -0.34 -5.83 -16.40
N HIS A 157 -1.67 -5.84 -16.48
CA HIS A 157 -2.41 -6.59 -17.49
C HIS A 157 -2.25 -6.00 -18.89
N ASN A 158 -2.29 -4.68 -19.01
CA ASN A 158 -2.19 -3.98 -20.28
C ASN A 158 -0.74 -3.84 -20.77
N GLY A 159 0.23 -4.20 -19.92
CA GLY A 159 1.65 -3.94 -20.16
C GLY A 159 2.01 -2.50 -19.82
N ASN A 160 3.31 -2.18 -19.86
CA ASN A 160 3.85 -0.86 -19.53
C ASN A 160 3.57 0.18 -20.65
N VAL A 161 2.31 0.24 -21.10
CA VAL A 161 1.84 1.08 -22.19
C VAL A 161 1.76 2.52 -21.70
N SER A 162 2.12 3.46 -22.59
CA SER A 162 2.14 4.89 -22.33
C SER A 162 0.79 5.43 -21.81
N HIS A 163 0.84 6.66 -21.31
CA HIS A 163 -0.29 7.45 -20.79
C HIS A 163 -1.55 7.46 -21.68
N GLU A 164 -1.43 7.15 -22.98
CA GLU A 164 -2.56 7.11 -23.92
C GLU A 164 -3.51 5.91 -23.71
N SER A 165 -3.07 4.87 -22.99
CA SER A 165 -3.93 3.75 -22.55
C SER A 165 -4.88 4.11 -21.39
N MET A 166 -4.91 5.37 -20.93
CA MET A 166 -5.81 5.86 -19.86
C MET A 166 -7.32 5.72 -20.18
N ALA A 167 -7.69 5.30 -21.39
CA ALA A 167 -9.07 5.02 -21.77
C ALA A 167 -9.63 3.70 -21.20
N ASP A 168 -8.87 2.94 -20.40
CA ASP A 168 -9.40 1.76 -19.73
C ASP A 168 -10.49 2.19 -18.73
N LYS A 169 -11.73 1.84 -19.07
CA LYS A 169 -12.92 2.08 -18.23
C LYS A 169 -12.70 1.61 -16.79
N ARG A 170 -12.01 0.48 -16.57
CA ARG A 170 -11.75 -0.05 -15.22
C ARG A 170 -10.85 0.86 -14.41
N MET A 171 -9.84 1.47 -15.03
CA MET A 171 -8.97 2.44 -14.36
C MET A 171 -9.77 3.67 -13.92
N SER A 172 -10.58 4.22 -14.82
CA SER A 172 -11.45 5.38 -14.52
C SER A 172 -12.46 5.07 -13.41
N ASP A 173 -13.13 3.91 -13.48
CA ASP A 173 -14.08 3.46 -12.46
C ASP A 173 -13.40 3.30 -11.09
N ALA A 174 -12.20 2.69 -11.06
CA ALA A 174 -11.42 2.53 -9.83
C ALA A 174 -10.99 3.89 -9.25
N GLN A 175 -10.55 4.83 -10.08
CA GLN A 175 -10.17 6.19 -9.66
C GLN A 175 -11.35 6.95 -9.08
N SER A 176 -12.54 6.85 -9.70
CA SER A 176 -13.76 7.48 -9.22
C SER A 176 -14.15 6.96 -7.83
N VAL A 177 -14.16 5.63 -7.64
CA VAL A 177 -14.46 5.01 -6.34
C VAL A 177 -13.40 5.38 -5.30
N PHE A 178 -12.12 5.44 -5.69
CA PHE A 178 -11.03 5.86 -4.80
C PHE A 178 -11.27 7.28 -4.27
N TRP A 179 -11.63 8.23 -5.14
CA TRP A 179 -11.91 9.62 -4.77
C TRP A 179 -13.08 9.76 -3.79
N GLN A 180 -14.15 8.98 -3.98
CA GLN A 180 -15.30 8.98 -3.09
C GLN A 180 -14.89 8.60 -1.66
N HIS A 181 -14.04 7.59 -1.51
CA HIS A 181 -13.62 7.07 -0.21
C HIS A 181 -12.48 7.89 0.42
N LEU A 182 -11.61 8.51 -0.38
CA LEU A 182 -10.55 9.38 0.11
C LEU A 182 -11.11 10.53 0.97
N ARG A 183 -12.26 11.09 0.55
CA ARG A 183 -12.94 12.18 1.27
C ARG A 183 -13.51 11.75 2.64
N MET A 184 -13.66 10.45 2.89
CA MET A 184 -14.17 9.92 4.15
C MET A 184 -13.07 9.72 5.21
N ILE A 185 -11.79 9.79 4.83
CA ILE A 185 -10.69 9.58 5.77
C ILE A 185 -10.62 10.73 6.79
N LEU A 186 -10.62 10.35 8.07
CA LEU A 186 -10.28 11.26 9.17
C LEU A 186 -8.78 11.22 9.45
N TRP A 187 -8.08 12.31 9.17
CA TRP A 187 -6.61 12.39 9.30
C TRP A 187 -6.10 12.55 10.73
N ASN A 188 -6.99 12.79 11.69
CA ASN A 188 -6.70 12.70 13.12
C ASN A 188 -6.83 11.28 13.69
N SER A 189 -7.22 10.29 12.88
CA SER A 189 -7.28 8.88 13.27
C SER A 189 -5.99 8.15 12.89
N PRO A 190 -5.54 7.10 13.62
CA PRO A 190 -4.41 6.25 13.22
C PRO A 190 -4.51 5.72 11.77
N VAL A 191 -5.72 5.64 11.23
CA VAL A 191 -6.03 5.20 9.87
C VAL A 191 -5.29 6.00 8.78
N HIS A 192 -4.88 7.24 9.05
CA HIS A 192 -4.11 8.05 8.09
C HIS A 192 -2.74 7.45 7.73
N THR A 193 -2.13 6.69 8.64
CA THR A 193 -0.85 6.02 8.40
C THR A 193 -1.02 4.87 7.41
N ILE A 194 -2.14 4.15 7.55
CA ILE A 194 -2.51 3.02 6.70
C ILE A 194 -2.92 3.51 5.31
N SER A 195 -3.48 4.71 5.16
CA SER A 195 -3.92 5.26 3.87
C SER A 195 -2.79 5.75 2.97
N VAL A 196 -1.54 5.82 3.44
CA VAL A 196 -0.44 6.37 2.63
C VAL A 196 -0.12 5.52 1.41
N ARG A 197 -0.01 4.20 1.57
CA ARG A 197 0.28 3.30 0.44
C ARG A 197 -0.75 3.44 -0.68
N PRO A 198 -2.08 3.32 -0.43
CA PRO A 198 -3.05 3.44 -1.50
C PRO A 198 -3.08 4.87 -2.07
N LEU A 199 -2.76 5.91 -1.31
CA LEU A 199 -2.57 7.27 -1.82
C LEU A 199 -1.41 7.40 -2.79
N LEU A 200 -0.24 6.85 -2.46
CA LEU A 200 0.93 6.87 -3.33
C LEU A 200 0.68 6.05 -4.61
N VAL A 201 0.13 4.84 -4.44
CA VAL A 201 -0.18 3.96 -5.57
C VAL A 201 -1.24 4.61 -6.47
N ALA A 202 -2.41 4.98 -5.95
CA ALA A 202 -3.47 5.59 -6.77
C ALA A 202 -3.05 6.94 -7.36
N GLY A 203 -2.41 7.81 -6.57
CA GLY A 203 -1.92 9.11 -7.02
C GLY A 203 -0.88 9.00 -8.14
N SER A 204 -0.10 7.92 -8.18
CA SER A 204 0.84 7.65 -9.28
C SER A 204 0.16 7.37 -10.63
N PHE A 205 -1.14 7.07 -10.63
CA PHE A 205 -1.96 6.89 -11.84
C PHE A 205 -2.68 8.17 -12.29
N PHE A 206 -2.63 9.26 -11.52
CA PHE A 206 -3.34 10.50 -11.85
C PHE A 206 -2.61 11.26 -12.96
N GLY A 207 -3.08 11.06 -14.18
CA GLY A 207 -2.50 11.69 -15.36
C GLY A 207 -3.10 13.05 -15.74
N ARG A 208 -4.32 13.34 -15.29
CA ARG A 208 -4.99 14.61 -15.61
C ARG A 208 -4.57 15.69 -14.61
N HIS A 209 -4.19 16.86 -15.11
CA HIS A 209 -3.79 18.00 -14.28
C HIS A 209 -4.84 18.36 -13.22
N ALA A 210 -6.14 18.26 -13.56
CA ALA A 210 -7.23 18.52 -12.62
C ALA A 210 -7.22 17.56 -11.41
N ASP A 211 -6.99 16.26 -11.63
CA ASP A 211 -6.93 15.27 -10.55
C ASP A 211 -5.68 15.46 -9.69
N GLN A 212 -4.55 15.79 -10.33
CA GLN A 212 -3.29 16.10 -9.65
C GLN A 212 -3.44 17.31 -8.72
N GLN A 213 -4.01 18.42 -9.21
CA GLN A 213 -4.25 19.61 -8.40
C GLN A 213 -5.24 19.34 -7.28
N ALA A 214 -6.33 18.62 -7.55
CA ALA A 214 -7.29 18.24 -6.51
C ALA A 214 -6.64 17.41 -5.39
N LEU A 215 -5.73 16.49 -5.74
CA LEU A 215 -5.02 15.67 -4.74
C LEU A 215 -4.03 16.51 -3.94
N LEU A 216 -3.28 17.41 -4.58
CA LEU A 216 -2.34 18.29 -3.88
C LEU A 216 -3.06 19.26 -2.95
N GLN A 217 -4.18 19.82 -3.38
CA GLN A 217 -5.01 20.67 -2.56
C GLN A 217 -5.51 19.90 -1.34
N PHE A 218 -6.09 18.71 -1.56
CA PHE A 218 -6.55 17.84 -0.48
C PHE A 218 -5.42 17.56 0.53
N LEU A 219 -4.24 17.12 0.09
CA LEU A 219 -3.10 16.83 0.97
C LEU A 219 -2.62 18.07 1.75
N THR A 220 -2.65 19.25 1.12
CA THR A 220 -2.27 20.52 1.75
C THR A 220 -3.29 20.90 2.83
N GLU A 221 -4.58 20.77 2.56
CA GLU A 221 -5.64 21.00 3.54
C GLU A 221 -5.51 20.08 4.75
N GLN A 222 -5.17 18.80 4.55
CA GLN A 222 -4.94 17.87 5.67
C GLN A 222 -3.74 18.27 6.51
N HIS A 223 -2.65 18.71 5.87
CA HIS A 223 -1.48 19.23 6.60
C HIS A 223 -1.86 20.47 7.43
N SER A 224 -2.52 21.46 6.84
CA SER A 224 -2.91 22.68 7.54
C SER A 224 -3.86 22.43 8.71
N ARG A 225 -4.75 21.42 8.58
CA ARG A 225 -5.73 21.09 9.61
C ARG A 225 -5.16 20.29 10.79
N PHE A 226 -4.23 19.37 10.52
CA PHE A 226 -3.75 18.41 11.52
C PHE A 226 -2.26 18.51 11.85
N TYR A 227 -1.52 19.40 11.18
CA TYR A 227 -0.08 19.61 11.34
C TYR A 227 0.77 18.33 11.14
N VAL A 228 0.28 17.39 10.32
CA VAL A 228 0.99 16.16 9.97
C VAL A 228 1.83 16.40 8.72
N LEU A 229 3.13 16.04 8.74
CA LEU A 229 4.04 16.26 7.59
C LEU A 229 3.86 15.26 6.44
N LEU A 230 3.34 14.08 6.75
CA LEU A 230 3.21 12.95 5.81
C LEU A 230 2.44 13.30 4.51
N PRO A 231 1.29 14.02 4.55
CA PRO A 231 0.63 14.51 3.33
C PRO A 231 1.53 15.34 2.41
N LEU A 232 2.37 16.21 2.97
CA LEU A 232 3.29 17.04 2.17
C LEU A 232 4.38 16.19 1.53
N THR A 233 4.90 15.20 2.25
CA THR A 233 5.89 14.25 1.71
C THR A 233 5.32 13.47 0.52
N ILE A 234 4.08 12.97 0.65
CA ILE A 234 3.35 12.29 -0.43
C ILE A 234 3.18 13.23 -1.62
N GLY A 235 2.67 14.44 -1.39
CA GLY A 235 2.44 15.43 -2.44
C GLY A 235 3.72 15.83 -3.17
N ARG A 236 4.84 15.99 -2.46
CA ARG A 236 6.14 16.28 -3.07
C ARG A 236 6.61 15.14 -3.96
N LEU A 237 6.50 13.89 -3.51
CA LEU A 237 6.91 12.74 -4.32
C LEU A 237 6.05 12.60 -5.58
N LEU A 238 4.73 12.78 -5.45
CA LEU A 238 3.82 12.74 -6.59
C LEU A 238 4.09 13.87 -7.60
N ARG A 239 4.42 15.08 -7.14
CA ARG A 239 4.84 16.18 -8.04
C ARG A 239 6.08 15.83 -8.84
N LEU A 240 7.08 15.20 -8.21
CA LEU A 240 8.28 14.75 -8.92
C LEU A 240 7.91 13.73 -10.01
N LEU A 241 7.04 12.77 -9.68
CA LEU A 241 6.51 11.82 -10.66
C LEU A 241 5.81 12.51 -11.83
N TRP A 242 4.84 13.38 -11.56
CA TRP A 242 4.06 14.06 -12.58
C TRP A 242 4.85 15.07 -13.40
N SER A 243 6.03 15.50 -12.92
CA SER A 243 6.93 16.35 -13.69
C SER A 243 7.68 15.61 -14.80
N SER A 244 7.70 14.28 -14.77
CA SER A 244 8.32 13.44 -15.80
C SER A 244 7.25 12.92 -16.77
N SER A 245 7.42 13.17 -18.08
CA SER A 245 6.48 12.71 -19.11
C SER A 245 6.45 11.19 -19.26
N ASP A 246 7.54 10.52 -18.93
CA ASP A 246 7.77 9.11 -19.26
C ASP A 246 7.54 8.17 -18.08
N LEU A 247 7.22 8.72 -16.90
CA LEU A 247 7.08 7.96 -15.67
C LEU A 247 5.62 7.92 -15.21
N TYR A 248 5.13 6.71 -14.96
CA TYR A 248 3.74 6.48 -14.61
C TYR A 248 3.57 5.30 -13.66
N GLY A 249 2.56 5.39 -12.79
CA GLY A 249 2.20 4.31 -11.87
C GLY A 249 3.31 3.96 -10.86
N PRO A 250 3.22 2.79 -10.21
CA PRO A 250 4.18 2.35 -9.20
C PRO A 250 5.61 2.16 -9.74
N PHE A 251 5.78 1.82 -11.02
CA PHE A 251 7.09 1.73 -11.66
C PHE A 251 7.72 3.11 -11.87
N GLY A 252 6.95 4.11 -12.32
CA GLY A 252 7.43 5.48 -12.42
C GLY A 252 7.77 6.06 -11.05
N LEU A 253 6.92 5.79 -10.06
CA LEU A 253 7.15 6.20 -8.66
C LEU A 253 8.48 5.66 -8.14
N GLU A 254 8.77 4.39 -8.43
CA GLU A 254 10.04 3.75 -8.10
C GLU A 254 11.24 4.45 -8.73
N GLN A 255 11.18 4.75 -10.02
CA GLN A 255 12.27 5.44 -10.72
C GLN A 255 12.53 6.83 -10.14
N VAL A 256 11.48 7.60 -9.85
CA VAL A 256 11.62 8.90 -9.18
C VAL A 256 12.26 8.76 -7.80
N MET A 257 11.85 7.74 -7.02
CA MET A 257 12.45 7.49 -5.72
C MET A 257 13.95 7.16 -5.81
N LEU A 258 14.39 6.46 -6.87
CA LEU A 258 15.82 6.24 -7.14
C LEU A 258 16.55 7.52 -7.51
N MET A 259 16.05 8.21 -8.53
CA MET A 259 16.72 9.39 -9.10
C MET A 259 16.94 10.48 -8.06
N HIS A 260 16.03 10.62 -7.10
CA HIS A 260 16.11 11.63 -6.05
C HIS A 260 16.60 11.09 -4.70
N ASN A 261 17.05 9.84 -4.63
CA ASN A 261 17.48 9.17 -3.41
C ASN A 261 16.46 9.29 -2.26
N ILE A 262 15.17 9.14 -2.58
CA ILE A 262 14.07 9.25 -1.62
C ILE A 262 13.78 7.87 -1.05
N ASN A 263 13.86 7.74 0.27
CA ASN A 263 13.39 6.57 0.99
C ASN A 263 12.20 6.94 1.86
N ILE A 264 11.03 6.37 1.57
CA ILE A 264 9.84 6.57 2.40
C ILE A 264 9.73 5.35 3.31
N GLY A 265 10.24 5.48 4.53
CA GLY A 265 9.86 4.63 5.65
C GLY A 265 8.70 5.30 6.39
N ILE A 266 7.58 4.60 6.54
CA ILE A 266 6.46 5.06 7.37
C ILE A 266 6.50 4.19 8.61
N ALA A 267 6.80 4.81 9.75
CA ALA A 267 6.83 4.21 11.08
C ALA A 267 6.10 5.11 12.07
#